data_AF-A0A6I7R215-F1
#
_entry.id   AF-A0A6I7R215-F1
#
_cell.length_a   1.000
_cell.length_b   1.000
_cell.length_c   1.000
_cell.angle_alpha   90.00
_cell.angle_beta   90.00
_cell.angle_gamma   90.00
#
_symmetry.space_group_name_H-M   'P 1'
#
loop_
_entity.id
_entity.type
_entity.pdbx_description
1 polymer ?
#
loop_
_entity_poly.entity_id
_entity_poly.type
_entity_poly.pdbx_seq_one_letter_code
_entity_poly.pdbx_strand_id
1 'polypeptide(L)'
;MKSVKKVFLFTLLAFIIIACKEKDKEEEDEYIEIEIVPELVTVLSMQFEETSGLIHSGGQLWTHNDRGWFNHIYAIDKNTGNPYITLVLNNAGSVDYEDLAKSEMFIYVGDFGNNTGNRKDLKIYRVPKIEINYENPGIQYLHVNSTRFFYPEQDVFESGNQHNFDCEAFIWFDNHYYLFLKHRLDNNTTLYKIPAQPGEFAAEKLGNFESRGQITGADISPDRDEIVLLGYDKDEDVFIWVLSNFEGDNFFEADLMYIRLGTFDEIGQAEGISYTDDNKLIYISAEKTNDTPPLLYKISVDSYRSN
;
A
#
# COMPACT_ATOMS: atom_id res chain seq x y z
N MET A 1 -38.37 41.81 -77.16
CA MET A 1 -37.06 41.13 -77.35
C MET A 1 -36.43 40.89 -75.98
N LYS A 2 -35.74 39.76 -75.84
CA LYS A 2 -35.42 39.02 -74.61
C LYS A 2 -34.53 39.75 -73.57
N SER A 3 -34.76 39.35 -72.29
CA SER A 3 -33.80 39.25 -71.15
C SER A 3 -33.29 40.57 -70.54
N VAL A 4 -33.07 40.77 -69.24
CA VAL A 4 -32.56 39.89 -68.16
C VAL A 4 -33.06 40.39 -66.79
N LYS A 5 -33.22 39.45 -65.85
CA LYS A 5 -33.57 39.56 -64.42
C LYS A 5 -32.66 40.49 -63.59
N LYS A 6 -33.20 41.12 -62.54
CA LYS A 6 -32.54 41.22 -61.23
C LYS A 6 -33.58 41.08 -60.10
N VAL A 7 -33.51 39.95 -59.42
CA VAL A 7 -34.21 39.64 -58.18
C VAL A 7 -33.39 40.25 -57.04
N PHE A 8 -34.01 41.09 -56.21
CA PHE A 8 -33.41 41.54 -54.95
C PHE A 8 -33.77 40.52 -53.86
N LEU A 9 -32.74 39.81 -53.39
CA LEU A 9 -32.79 38.87 -52.27
C LEU A 9 -32.58 39.67 -50.98
N PHE A 10 -33.63 39.85 -50.17
CA PHE A 10 -33.50 40.29 -48.78
C PHE A 10 -33.44 39.03 -47.91
N THR A 11 -32.23 38.59 -47.58
CA THR A 11 -32.01 37.49 -46.64
C THR A 11 -32.00 38.06 -45.22
N LEU A 12 -33.04 37.70 -44.47
CA LEU A 12 -33.23 37.94 -43.04
C LEU A 12 -32.14 37.19 -42.25
N LEU A 13 -31.19 37.90 -41.63
CA LEU A 13 -30.23 37.30 -40.71
C LEU A 13 -30.85 37.28 -39.31
N ALA A 14 -31.53 36.18 -38.97
CA ALA A 14 -31.94 35.92 -37.58
C ALA A 14 -30.78 35.25 -36.85
N PHE A 15 -30.18 35.97 -35.91
CA PHE A 15 -29.24 35.42 -34.94
C PHE A 15 -29.99 34.44 -34.02
N ILE A 16 -29.75 33.13 -34.20
CA ILE A 16 -30.05 32.13 -33.18
C ILE A 16 -28.74 31.91 -32.44
N ILE A 17 -28.59 32.54 -31.28
CA ILE A 17 -27.56 32.20 -30.30
C ILE A 17 -28.00 30.88 -29.68
N ILE A 18 -27.48 29.77 -30.20
CA ILE A 18 -27.56 28.49 -29.49
C ILE A 18 -26.51 28.57 -28.39
N ALA A 19 -26.94 28.98 -27.20
CA ALA A 19 -26.17 28.73 -25.99
C ALA A 19 -26.21 27.21 -25.74
N CYS A 20 -25.22 26.49 -26.26
CA CYS A 20 -24.88 25.18 -25.74
C CYS A 20 -24.34 25.40 -24.33
N LYS A 21 -25.20 25.16 -23.34
CA LYS A 21 -24.77 24.93 -21.97
C LYS A 21 -24.02 23.60 -22.00
N GLU A 22 -22.70 23.65 -22.05
CA GLU A 22 -21.88 22.49 -21.66
C GLU A 22 -22.34 22.11 -20.26
N LYS A 23 -22.92 20.91 -20.14
CA LYS A 23 -23.01 20.26 -18.84
C LYS A 23 -21.58 19.85 -18.53
N ASP A 24 -20.98 20.52 -17.56
CA ASP A 24 -19.89 19.92 -16.79
C ASP A 24 -20.39 18.53 -16.35
N LYS A 25 -19.80 17.49 -16.93
CA LYS A 25 -19.85 16.16 -16.33
C LYS A 25 -18.85 16.22 -15.19
N GLU A 26 -19.35 16.42 -13.98
CA GLU A 26 -18.65 15.90 -12.82
C GLU A 26 -18.49 14.39 -13.08
N GLU A 27 -17.26 13.93 -13.26
CA GLU A 27 -16.94 12.50 -13.13
C GLU A 27 -17.28 12.16 -11.68
N GLU A 28 -18.46 11.57 -11.45
CA GLU A 28 -18.74 10.88 -10.20
C GLU A 28 -17.67 9.79 -10.08
N ASP A 29 -16.87 9.86 -9.03
CA ASP A 29 -15.82 8.88 -8.82
C ASP A 29 -16.42 7.47 -8.84
N GLU A 30 -15.91 6.62 -9.73
CA GLU A 30 -16.46 5.29 -10.00
C GLU A 30 -15.95 4.27 -8.96
N TYR A 31 -16.22 4.54 -7.67
CA TYR A 31 -15.92 3.60 -6.58
C TYR A 31 -17.07 3.50 -5.58
N ILE A 32 -17.13 2.37 -4.87
CA ILE A 32 -18.09 2.15 -3.79
C ILE A 32 -17.48 2.63 -2.47
N GLU A 33 -18.18 3.51 -1.74
CA GLU A 33 -17.75 3.95 -0.41
C GLU A 33 -18.55 3.27 0.69
N ILE A 34 -17.86 2.69 1.67
CA ILE A 34 -18.46 2.13 2.90
C ILE A 34 -17.65 2.51 4.13
N GLU A 35 -18.23 2.30 5.30
CA GLU A 35 -17.57 2.50 6.59
C GLU A 35 -17.57 1.19 7.39
N ILE A 36 -16.40 0.80 7.90
CA ILE A 36 -16.23 -0.37 8.76
C ILE A 36 -15.38 0.04 9.97
N VAL A 37 -15.96 0.00 11.16
CA VAL A 37 -15.21 0.21 12.41
C VAL A 37 -14.42 -1.06 12.74
N PRO A 38 -13.08 -1.01 12.80
CA PRO A 38 -12.27 -2.19 13.07
C PRO A 38 -12.33 -2.61 14.54
N GLU A 39 -12.30 -3.92 14.81
CA GLU A 39 -12.28 -4.47 16.16
C GLU A 39 -10.86 -4.43 16.74
N LEU A 40 -10.68 -3.79 17.89
CA LEU A 40 -9.42 -3.85 18.63
C LEU A 40 -9.14 -5.29 19.10
N VAL A 41 -7.98 -5.83 18.74
CA VAL A 41 -7.54 -7.18 19.11
C VAL A 41 -6.70 -7.13 20.39
N THR A 42 -5.65 -6.31 20.40
CA THR A 42 -4.76 -6.13 21.55
C THR A 42 -3.98 -4.82 21.43
N VAL A 43 -3.49 -4.34 22.57
CA VAL A 43 -2.37 -3.38 22.59
C VAL A 43 -1.10 -4.16 22.31
N LEU A 44 -0.27 -3.68 21.39
CA LEU A 44 1.03 -4.27 21.10
C LEU A 44 2.05 -3.87 22.17
N SER A 45 3.06 -4.71 22.37
CA SER A 45 4.18 -4.40 23.25
C SER A 45 4.88 -3.13 22.81
N MET A 46 5.38 -2.32 23.74
CA MET A 46 6.12 -1.08 23.45
C MET A 46 7.40 -1.30 22.62
N GLN A 47 7.87 -2.55 22.51
CA GLN A 47 8.94 -2.85 21.56
C GLN A 47 8.50 -2.71 20.09
N PHE A 48 7.19 -2.58 19.82
CA PHE A 48 6.57 -2.40 18.52
C PHE A 48 6.05 -0.96 18.33
N GLU A 49 6.69 0.02 18.97
CA GLU A 49 6.19 1.41 18.94
C GLU A 49 6.22 2.05 17.55
N GLU A 50 7.05 1.54 16.64
CA GLU A 50 7.16 1.96 15.24
C GLU A 50 6.73 0.80 14.31
N THR A 51 5.71 0.02 14.70
CA THR A 51 5.24 -1.12 13.89
C THR A 51 4.78 -0.67 12.52
N SER A 52 5.43 -1.17 11.47
CA SER A 52 5.10 -0.78 10.10
C SER A 52 4.47 -1.98 9.36
N GLY A 53 5.21 -2.72 8.55
CA GLY A 53 4.71 -3.88 7.80
C GLY A 53 4.11 -5.04 8.60
N LEU A 54 3.12 -5.72 8.01
CA LEU A 54 2.40 -6.84 8.61
C LEU A 54 2.15 -7.97 7.60
N ILE A 55 2.37 -9.23 7.99
CA ILE A 55 1.86 -10.39 7.21
C ILE A 55 1.35 -11.52 8.10
N HIS A 56 0.30 -12.21 7.67
CA HIS A 56 -0.04 -13.52 8.20
C HIS A 56 0.67 -14.60 7.38
N SER A 57 1.49 -15.45 7.99
CA SER A 57 2.15 -16.56 7.29
C SER A 57 2.46 -17.72 8.23
N GLY A 58 2.02 -18.92 7.83
CA GLY A 58 2.24 -20.13 8.62
C GLY A 58 1.39 -20.15 9.90
N GLY A 59 0.21 -19.53 9.86
CA GLY A 59 -0.67 -19.41 11.03
C GLY A 59 -0.26 -18.31 12.03
N GLN A 60 0.71 -17.48 11.67
CA GLN A 60 1.32 -16.49 12.55
C GLN A 60 1.28 -15.10 11.94
N LEU A 61 1.09 -14.09 12.77
CA LEU A 61 1.16 -12.69 12.35
C LEU A 61 2.59 -12.17 12.60
N TRP A 62 3.22 -11.65 11.56
CA TRP A 62 4.59 -11.14 11.59
C TRP A 62 4.60 -9.62 11.40
N THR A 63 5.47 -8.92 12.13
CA THR A 63 5.72 -7.48 12.00
C THR A 63 7.22 -7.14 12.12
N HIS A 64 7.58 -5.90 11.83
CA HIS A 64 8.83 -5.26 12.23
C HIS A 64 8.56 -3.82 12.69
N ASN A 65 9.59 -3.19 13.27
CA ASN A 65 9.58 -1.74 13.40
C ASN A 65 10.15 -1.09 12.14
N ASP A 66 9.73 0.14 11.84
CA ASP A 66 10.31 0.95 10.76
C ASP A 66 11.79 1.19 11.02
N ARG A 67 12.06 1.79 12.18
CA ARG A 67 13.39 2.16 12.61
C ARG A 67 13.79 1.45 13.89
N GLY A 68 15.07 1.57 14.20
CA GLY A 68 15.71 0.81 15.25
C GLY A 68 16.75 -0.11 14.64
N TRP A 69 17.93 -0.11 15.24
CA TRP A 69 19.18 -0.70 14.73
C TRP A 69 19.17 -2.23 14.55
N PHE A 70 18.00 -2.86 14.55
CA PHE A 70 17.81 -4.30 14.58
C PHE A 70 17.14 -4.75 13.29
N ASN A 71 17.88 -5.51 12.51
CA ASN A 71 17.47 -6.25 11.33
C ASN A 71 16.56 -7.44 11.69
N HIS A 72 15.47 -7.18 12.40
CA HIS A 72 14.60 -8.19 12.99
C HIS A 72 13.20 -8.16 12.38
N ILE A 73 12.59 -9.34 12.27
CA ILE A 73 11.14 -9.50 12.09
C ILE A 73 10.61 -10.40 13.22
N TYR A 74 9.37 -10.18 13.65
CA TYR A 74 8.82 -10.78 14.87
C TYR A 74 7.49 -11.43 14.59
N ALA A 75 7.27 -12.64 15.09
CA ALA A 75 5.93 -13.19 15.18
C ALA A 75 5.27 -12.72 16.49
N ILE A 76 4.04 -12.21 16.39
CA ILE A 76 3.29 -11.61 17.50
C ILE A 76 2.31 -12.63 18.09
N ASP A 77 2.28 -12.73 19.42
CA ASP A 77 1.16 -13.37 20.12
C ASP A 77 0.01 -12.37 20.22
N LYS A 78 -1.03 -12.59 19.41
CA LYS A 78 -2.20 -11.72 19.31
C LYS A 78 -2.99 -11.55 20.63
N ASN A 79 -2.80 -12.45 21.60
CA ASN A 79 -3.48 -12.33 22.90
C ASN A 79 -2.73 -11.41 23.87
N THR A 80 -1.42 -11.29 23.72
CA THR A 80 -0.56 -10.55 24.65
C THR A 80 0.13 -9.34 24.03
N GLY A 81 0.14 -9.24 22.70
CA GLY A 81 0.84 -8.19 21.95
C GLY A 81 2.37 -8.33 21.96
N ASN A 82 2.92 -9.42 22.49
CA ASN A 82 4.36 -9.60 22.65
C ASN A 82 4.96 -10.46 21.51
N PRO A 83 6.26 -10.31 21.21
CA PRO A 83 6.93 -11.24 20.32
C PRO A 83 7.01 -12.63 20.98
N TYR A 84 6.95 -13.68 20.18
CA TYR A 84 7.30 -15.03 20.64
C TYR A 84 8.28 -15.75 19.71
N ILE A 85 8.43 -15.31 18.45
CA ILE A 85 9.57 -15.63 17.59
C ILE A 85 10.22 -14.32 17.15
N THR A 86 11.54 -14.27 17.17
CA THR A 86 12.34 -13.18 16.58
C THR A 86 13.27 -13.78 15.54
N LEU A 87 13.18 -13.32 14.31
CA LEU A 87 14.12 -13.67 13.25
C LEU A 87 15.10 -12.53 13.07
N VAL A 88 16.38 -12.82 13.28
CA VAL A 88 17.50 -11.92 13.03
C VAL A 88 18.04 -12.21 11.63
N LEU A 89 17.98 -11.21 10.74
CA LEU A 89 18.29 -11.38 9.33
C LEU A 89 19.76 -11.11 9.05
N ASN A 90 20.59 -12.14 9.09
CA ASN A 90 22.02 -12.03 8.79
C ASN A 90 22.24 -11.49 7.36
N ASN A 91 23.20 -10.56 7.22
CA ASN A 91 23.48 -9.80 6.00
C ASN A 91 22.40 -8.79 5.59
N ALA A 92 21.44 -8.51 6.47
CA ALA A 92 20.54 -7.38 6.34
C ALA A 92 20.95 -6.25 7.30
N GLY A 93 20.92 -5.02 6.79
CA GLY A 93 20.76 -3.82 7.62
C GLY A 93 19.28 -3.40 7.60
N SER A 94 18.88 -2.57 8.58
CA SER A 94 17.57 -1.94 8.65
C SER A 94 17.76 -0.43 8.51
N VAL A 95 17.75 0.07 7.27
CA VAL A 95 17.92 1.52 7.06
C VAL A 95 16.57 2.22 7.20
N ASP A 96 15.53 1.68 6.57
CA ASP A 96 14.13 2.16 6.63
C ASP A 96 13.27 0.95 6.20
N TYR A 97 12.85 0.13 7.18
CA TYR A 97 12.04 -1.06 6.89
C TYR A 97 10.57 -0.66 6.84
N GLU A 98 9.89 -0.80 5.72
CA GLU A 98 8.54 -0.23 5.62
C GLU A 98 7.47 -1.32 5.64
N ASP A 99 7.60 -2.36 4.82
CA ASP A 99 6.51 -3.33 4.67
C ASP A 99 6.99 -4.79 4.57
N LEU A 100 6.03 -5.72 4.71
CA LEU A 100 6.20 -7.16 4.56
C LEU A 100 5.29 -7.71 3.45
N ALA A 101 5.81 -8.67 2.69
CA ALA A 101 5.00 -9.45 1.74
C ALA A 101 5.34 -10.93 1.85
N LYS A 102 4.57 -11.80 1.18
CA LYS A 102 4.83 -13.24 1.19
C LYS A 102 4.58 -13.92 -0.16
N SER A 103 5.33 -14.98 -0.40
CA SER A 103 4.99 -16.01 -1.38
C SER A 103 4.82 -17.36 -0.66
N GLU A 104 4.62 -18.44 -1.41
CA GLU A 104 4.60 -19.78 -0.83
C GLU A 104 5.94 -20.13 -0.14
N MET A 105 7.06 -19.64 -0.68
CA MET A 105 8.41 -20.04 -0.23
C MET A 105 9.10 -19.01 0.68
N PHE A 106 8.74 -17.73 0.58
CA PHE A 106 9.49 -16.66 1.22
C PHE A 106 8.59 -15.67 1.95
N ILE A 107 9.10 -15.11 3.05
CA ILE A 107 8.68 -13.81 3.58
C ILE A 107 9.61 -12.77 2.97
N TYR A 108 9.07 -11.64 2.54
CA TYR A 108 9.82 -10.53 1.98
C TYR A 108 9.78 -9.34 2.93
N VAL A 109 10.90 -8.63 3.05
CA VAL A 109 11.05 -7.47 3.94
C VAL A 109 11.57 -6.29 3.13
N GLY A 110 10.79 -5.21 3.07
CA GLY A 110 11.12 -4.01 2.32
C GLY A 110 12.02 -3.06 3.08
N ASP A 111 13.29 -2.95 2.68
CA ASP A 111 14.23 -1.90 3.13
C ASP A 111 14.33 -0.83 2.04
N PHE A 112 13.23 -0.11 1.85
CA PHE A 112 13.02 0.78 0.71
C PHE A 112 12.39 2.14 1.09
N GLY A 113 12.16 2.39 2.37
CA GLY A 113 11.77 3.71 2.84
C GLY A 113 12.80 4.75 2.43
N ASN A 114 12.29 5.90 2.01
CA ASN A 114 13.07 6.99 1.46
C ASN A 114 12.51 8.34 1.89
N ASN A 115 12.12 8.45 3.15
CA ASN A 115 11.52 9.62 3.79
C ASN A 115 12.21 10.98 3.47
N THR A 116 13.52 10.96 3.17
CA THR A 116 14.31 12.16 2.85
C THR A 116 14.75 12.26 1.39
N GLY A 117 14.30 11.35 0.53
CA GLY A 117 14.50 11.39 -0.92
C GLY A 117 15.93 11.17 -1.41
N ASN A 118 16.84 10.73 -0.54
CA ASN A 118 18.27 10.65 -0.84
C ASN A 118 18.84 9.22 -0.86
N ARG A 119 18.02 8.20 -0.60
CA ARG A 119 18.43 6.78 -0.61
C ARG A 119 18.73 6.31 -2.01
N LYS A 120 19.81 5.52 -2.16
CA LYS A 120 20.26 4.90 -3.43
C LYS A 120 20.43 3.39 -3.33
N ASP A 121 20.07 2.81 -2.21
CA ASP A 121 20.33 1.43 -1.86
C ASP A 121 19.04 0.71 -1.45
N LEU A 122 17.92 1.04 -2.11
CA LEU A 122 16.63 0.41 -1.90
C LEU A 122 16.72 -1.08 -2.19
N LYS A 123 16.12 -1.89 -1.31
CA LYS A 123 16.17 -3.35 -1.46
C LYS A 123 15.03 -4.07 -0.76
N ILE A 124 14.80 -5.30 -1.17
CA ILE A 124 13.85 -6.23 -0.54
C ILE A 124 14.62 -7.48 -0.16
N TYR A 125 14.63 -7.82 1.13
CA TYR A 125 15.20 -9.08 1.61
C TYR A 125 14.20 -10.22 1.44
N ARG A 126 14.72 -11.44 1.27
CA ARG A 126 13.91 -12.66 1.22
C ARG A 126 14.34 -13.63 2.33
N VAL A 127 13.37 -14.01 3.15
CA VAL A 127 13.52 -14.93 4.27
C VAL A 127 12.91 -16.28 3.86
N PRO A 128 13.71 -17.35 3.73
CA PRO A 128 13.21 -18.67 3.35
C PRO A 128 12.34 -19.25 4.47
N LYS A 129 11.04 -19.48 4.21
CA LYS A 129 10.09 -19.98 5.21
C LYS A 129 10.48 -21.35 5.77
N ILE A 130 11.14 -22.17 4.94
CA ILE A 130 11.59 -23.53 5.32
C ILE A 130 12.65 -23.51 6.43
N GLU A 131 13.35 -22.39 6.64
CA GLU A 131 14.36 -22.27 7.69
C GLU A 131 13.77 -21.79 9.03
N ILE A 132 12.49 -21.38 9.06
CA ILE A 132 11.82 -20.92 10.28
C ILE A 132 11.40 -22.12 11.12
N ASN A 133 11.90 -22.20 12.36
CA ASN A 133 11.53 -23.24 13.30
C ASN A 133 10.35 -22.81 14.17
N TYR A 134 9.14 -23.26 13.84
CA TYR A 134 7.93 -22.97 14.61
C TYR A 134 7.80 -23.79 15.91
N GLU A 135 8.52 -24.90 16.04
CA GLU A 135 8.44 -25.79 17.22
C GLU A 135 9.32 -25.31 18.39
N ASN A 136 10.36 -24.53 18.10
CA ASN A 136 11.25 -23.94 19.09
C ASN A 136 11.20 -22.41 19.02
N PRO A 137 10.17 -21.79 19.61
CA PRO A 137 10.02 -20.34 19.59
C PRO A 137 11.16 -19.64 20.34
N GLY A 138 11.53 -18.44 19.89
CA GLY A 138 12.66 -17.67 20.40
C GLY A 138 13.42 -16.94 19.30
N ILE A 139 14.69 -16.63 19.56
CA ILE A 139 15.56 -15.92 18.61
C ILE A 139 16.18 -16.92 17.63
N GLN A 140 16.01 -16.67 16.33
CA GLN A 140 16.55 -17.47 15.24
C GLN A 140 17.36 -16.57 14.30
N TYR A 141 18.45 -17.09 13.76
CA TYR A 141 19.34 -16.35 12.87
C TYR A 141 19.25 -16.94 11.48
N LEU A 142 18.83 -16.14 10.51
CA LEU A 142 18.58 -16.59 9.14
C LEU A 142 19.45 -15.81 8.17
N HIS A 143 19.99 -16.48 7.16
CA HIS A 143 20.70 -15.80 6.09
C HIS A 143 19.71 -15.37 5.02
N VAL A 144 19.78 -14.10 4.64
CA VAL A 144 18.92 -13.54 3.59
C VAL A 144 19.74 -13.07 2.40
N ASN A 145 19.12 -13.12 1.23
CA ASN A 145 19.58 -12.38 0.06
C ASN A 145 18.62 -11.22 -0.19
N SER A 146 18.99 -10.32 -1.09
CA SER A 146 18.14 -9.19 -1.46
C SER A 146 18.01 -9.00 -2.96
N THR A 147 16.92 -8.34 -3.32
CA THR A 147 16.66 -7.72 -4.62
C THR A 147 16.89 -6.24 -4.43
N ARG A 148 17.81 -5.63 -5.18
CA ARG A 148 18.04 -4.18 -5.18
C ARG A 148 17.29 -3.55 -6.33
N PHE A 149 16.90 -2.29 -6.17
CA PHE A 149 16.27 -1.57 -7.25
C PHE A 149 16.49 -0.05 -7.13
N PHE A 150 16.16 0.65 -8.20
CA PHE A 150 16.13 2.10 -8.26
C PHE A 150 14.99 2.56 -9.18
N TYR A 151 14.49 3.77 -8.94
CA TYR A 151 13.53 4.43 -9.82
C TYR A 151 14.28 5.17 -10.94
N PRO A 152 14.08 4.81 -12.23
CA PRO A 152 14.74 5.50 -13.34
C PRO A 152 14.48 7.01 -13.39
N GLU A 153 13.33 7.43 -12.88
CA GLU A 153 12.86 8.81 -12.86
C GLU A 153 13.39 9.63 -11.68
N GLN A 154 14.02 9.00 -10.68
CA GLN A 154 14.64 9.71 -9.57
C GLN A 154 16.06 10.13 -9.95
N ASP A 155 16.20 11.36 -10.40
CA ASP A 155 17.46 11.98 -10.81
C ASP A 155 18.07 12.89 -9.71
N VAL A 156 17.25 13.36 -8.77
CA VAL A 156 17.64 14.19 -7.62
C VAL A 156 17.61 13.39 -6.31
N PHE A 157 18.72 13.45 -5.57
CA PHE A 157 18.92 12.76 -4.28
C PHE A 157 19.36 13.75 -3.20
N GLU A 158 18.67 14.88 -3.11
CA GLU A 158 18.89 15.88 -2.09
C GLU A 158 18.00 15.59 -0.88
N SER A 159 18.56 15.75 0.32
CA SER A 159 17.82 15.49 1.55
C SER A 159 16.65 16.47 1.70
N GLY A 160 15.42 15.96 1.74
CA GLY A 160 14.21 16.75 1.96
C GLY A 160 12.95 15.90 1.85
N ASN A 161 11.79 16.48 2.16
CA ASN A 161 10.50 15.79 2.10
C ASN A 161 9.64 16.21 0.90
N GLN A 162 10.23 16.91 -0.06
CA GLN A 162 9.55 17.44 -1.24
C GLN A 162 9.79 16.54 -2.47
N HIS A 163 9.43 15.27 -2.35
CA HIS A 163 9.55 14.27 -3.42
C HIS A 163 8.47 13.18 -3.26
N ASN A 164 8.25 12.40 -4.32
CA ASN A 164 7.27 11.30 -4.36
C ASN A 164 7.95 9.94 -4.60
N PHE A 165 9.23 9.80 -4.22
CA PHE A 165 10.04 8.57 -4.37
C PHE A 165 10.22 7.83 -3.04
N ASP A 166 9.20 7.88 -2.20
CA ASP A 166 9.10 7.19 -0.93
C ASP A 166 8.19 5.98 -1.12
N CYS A 167 8.66 4.79 -0.78
CA CYS A 167 7.90 3.55 -0.95
C CYS A 167 7.59 3.02 0.42
N GLU A 168 6.32 2.73 0.70
CA GLU A 168 5.93 2.23 2.01
C GLU A 168 5.01 1.03 1.97
N ALA A 169 4.58 0.60 0.77
CA ALA A 169 3.73 -0.57 0.63
C ALA A 169 4.15 -1.43 -0.56
N PHE A 170 4.04 -2.74 -0.43
CA PHE A 170 4.28 -3.65 -1.56
C PHE A 170 3.59 -5.01 -1.42
N ILE A 171 3.35 -5.64 -2.57
CA ILE A 171 2.90 -7.03 -2.62
C ILE A 171 3.84 -7.89 -3.46
N TRP A 172 3.78 -9.20 -3.25
CA TRP A 172 4.33 -10.18 -4.17
C TRP A 172 3.20 -10.80 -5.00
N PHE A 173 3.30 -10.71 -6.33
CA PHE A 173 2.35 -11.31 -7.25
C PHE A 173 3.07 -11.79 -8.52
N ASP A 174 2.71 -12.97 -9.01
CA ASP A 174 3.29 -13.62 -10.20
C ASP A 174 4.80 -13.39 -10.42
N ASN A 175 5.61 -13.73 -9.40
CA ASN A 175 7.07 -13.60 -9.42
C ASN A 175 7.62 -12.17 -9.54
N HIS A 176 6.83 -11.16 -9.22
CA HIS A 176 7.24 -9.76 -9.17
C HIS A 176 6.89 -9.13 -7.81
N TYR A 177 7.62 -8.09 -7.47
CA TYR A 177 7.21 -7.15 -6.43
C TYR A 177 6.50 -5.98 -7.10
N TYR A 178 5.39 -5.57 -6.51
CA TYR A 178 4.60 -4.41 -6.91
C TYR A 178 4.66 -3.40 -5.78
N LEU A 179 5.25 -2.24 -6.07
CA LEU A 179 5.65 -1.22 -5.12
C LEU A 179 4.69 -0.04 -5.22
N PHE A 180 4.08 0.34 -4.10
CA PHE A 180 3.17 1.47 -4.00
C PHE A 180 3.87 2.60 -3.25
N LEU A 181 4.03 3.73 -3.93
CA LEU A 181 4.75 4.88 -3.37
C LEU A 181 3.80 5.72 -2.52
N LYS A 182 4.33 6.20 -1.39
CA LYS A 182 3.68 7.17 -0.51
C LYS A 182 4.03 8.56 -0.99
N HIS A 183 3.14 9.18 -1.75
CA HIS A 183 3.43 10.55 -2.20
C HIS A 183 3.33 11.53 -1.02
N ARG A 184 4.34 12.38 -0.89
CA ARG A 184 4.38 13.42 0.15
C ARG A 184 3.80 14.75 -0.33
N LEU A 185 3.65 14.94 -1.64
CA LEU A 185 3.30 16.23 -2.25
C LEU A 185 1.82 16.34 -2.65
N ASP A 186 1.18 15.24 -3.03
CA ASP A 186 -0.12 15.25 -3.69
C ASP A 186 -1.05 14.11 -3.24
N ASN A 187 -0.70 13.36 -2.18
CA ASN A 187 -1.53 12.29 -1.60
C ASN A 187 -2.01 11.23 -2.61
N ASN A 188 -1.27 11.06 -3.71
CA ASN A 188 -1.45 10.00 -4.70
C ASN A 188 -0.54 8.81 -4.38
N THR A 189 -0.64 7.76 -5.20
CA THR A 189 0.34 6.68 -5.23
C THR A 189 0.78 6.37 -6.65
N THR A 190 2.05 6.03 -6.83
CA THR A 190 2.57 5.48 -8.07
C THR A 190 2.83 3.99 -7.88
N LEU A 191 2.43 3.17 -8.85
CA LEU A 191 2.74 1.75 -8.89
C LEU A 191 3.97 1.48 -9.74
N TYR A 192 4.94 0.77 -9.18
CA TYR A 192 6.09 0.21 -9.90
C TYR A 192 6.15 -1.31 -9.80
N LYS A 193 6.86 -1.93 -10.73
CA LYS A 193 7.10 -3.37 -10.79
C LYS A 193 8.59 -3.69 -10.89
N ILE A 194 9.03 -4.71 -10.17
CA ILE A 194 10.37 -5.32 -10.32
C ILE A 194 10.32 -6.85 -10.21
N PRO A 195 11.26 -7.58 -10.85
CA PRO A 195 11.36 -9.04 -10.68
C PRO A 195 11.63 -9.45 -9.23
N ALA A 196 10.93 -10.47 -8.72
CA ALA A 196 11.10 -10.98 -7.36
C ALA A 196 12.28 -11.98 -7.23
N GLN A 197 13.48 -11.53 -7.58
CA GLN A 197 14.69 -12.35 -7.58
C GLN A 197 15.95 -11.54 -7.24
N PRO A 198 17.04 -12.16 -6.74
CA PRO A 198 18.27 -11.44 -6.44
C PRO A 198 18.86 -10.79 -7.68
N GLY A 199 19.33 -9.56 -7.51
CA GLY A 199 19.87 -8.75 -8.59
C GLY A 199 19.68 -7.28 -8.29
N GLU A 200 19.98 -6.45 -9.27
CA GLU A 200 19.68 -5.02 -9.27
C GLU A 200 18.83 -4.71 -10.50
N PHE A 201 17.69 -4.05 -10.31
CA PHE A 201 16.69 -3.82 -11.36
C PHE A 201 16.27 -2.35 -11.40
N ALA A 202 16.06 -1.84 -12.61
CA ALA A 202 15.32 -0.62 -12.82
C ALA A 202 13.82 -0.90 -12.59
N ALA A 203 13.16 -0.10 -11.77
CA ALA A 203 11.73 -0.23 -11.52
C ALA A 203 10.92 0.21 -12.76
N GLU A 204 9.94 -0.60 -13.16
CA GLU A 204 9.03 -0.29 -14.26
C GLU A 204 7.80 0.43 -13.71
N LYS A 205 7.56 1.68 -14.13
CA LYS A 205 6.37 2.43 -13.75
C LYS A 205 5.13 1.90 -14.48
N LEU A 206 4.11 1.48 -13.73
CA LEU A 206 2.86 0.96 -14.30
C LEU A 206 1.75 2.01 -14.35
N GLY A 207 1.68 2.92 -13.37
CA GLY A 207 0.63 3.94 -13.35
C GLY A 207 0.63 4.78 -12.09
N ASN A 208 -0.29 5.74 -12.02
CA ASN A 208 -0.59 6.49 -10.79
C ASN A 208 -2.07 6.31 -10.44
N PHE A 209 -2.39 6.44 -9.16
CA PHE A 209 -3.73 6.34 -8.62
C PHE A 209 -3.96 7.47 -7.61
N GLU A 210 -5.14 8.09 -7.67
CA GLU A 210 -5.57 9.10 -6.71
C GLU A 210 -6.02 8.40 -5.42
N SER A 211 -5.06 8.11 -4.54
CA SER A 211 -5.31 7.36 -3.31
C SER A 211 -6.02 8.15 -2.23
N ARG A 212 -6.10 9.49 -2.38
CA ARG A 212 -6.73 10.41 -1.42
C ARG A 212 -6.12 10.37 -0.01
N GLY A 213 -4.85 10.01 0.03
CA GLY A 213 -4.09 9.88 1.25
C GLY A 213 -2.80 9.10 1.01
N GLN A 214 -2.00 9.05 2.06
CA GLN A 214 -0.72 8.36 2.05
C GLN A 214 -0.95 6.85 2.20
N ILE A 215 -0.56 6.08 1.18
CA ILE A 215 -0.53 4.62 1.25
C ILE A 215 0.66 4.18 2.10
N THR A 216 0.42 3.31 3.07
CA THR A 216 1.39 2.86 4.09
C THR A 216 1.51 1.35 4.22
N GLY A 217 0.57 0.58 3.68
CA GLY A 217 0.69 -0.88 3.64
C GLY A 217 -0.12 -1.50 2.52
N ALA A 218 0.26 -2.68 2.07
CA ALA A 218 -0.52 -3.45 1.10
C ALA A 218 -0.48 -4.95 1.37
N ASP A 219 -1.56 -5.65 1.04
CA ASP A 219 -1.55 -7.12 0.96
C ASP A 219 -2.43 -7.59 -0.20
N ILE A 220 -2.24 -8.82 -0.62
CA ILE A 220 -3.05 -9.48 -1.63
C ILE A 220 -3.76 -10.68 -1.00
N SER A 221 -5.04 -10.86 -1.35
CA SER A 221 -5.84 -11.98 -0.84
C SER A 221 -5.18 -13.32 -1.17
N PRO A 222 -5.34 -14.37 -0.32
CA PRO A 222 -4.76 -15.70 -0.58
C PRO A 222 -5.19 -16.32 -1.91
N ASP A 223 -6.40 -16.02 -2.39
CA ASP A 223 -6.95 -16.37 -3.71
C ASP A 223 -6.45 -15.47 -4.85
N ARG A 224 -5.79 -14.35 -4.52
CA ARG A 224 -5.14 -13.41 -5.45
C ARG A 224 -6.10 -12.68 -6.38
N ASP A 225 -7.32 -12.48 -5.95
CA ASP A 225 -8.40 -11.78 -6.65
C ASP A 225 -8.62 -10.34 -6.15
N GLU A 226 -8.07 -10.01 -4.98
CA GLU A 226 -8.21 -8.71 -4.33
C GLU A 226 -6.88 -8.22 -3.77
N ILE A 227 -6.62 -6.93 -3.94
CA ILE A 227 -5.52 -6.21 -3.28
C ILE A 227 -6.14 -5.21 -2.32
N VAL A 228 -5.55 -5.09 -1.12
CA VAL A 228 -5.90 -4.04 -0.16
C VAL A 228 -4.74 -3.08 -0.04
N LEU A 229 -5.03 -1.77 -0.14
CA LEU A 229 -4.08 -0.69 0.13
C LEU A 229 -4.55 0.05 1.37
N LEU A 230 -3.79 -0.05 2.45
CA LEU A 230 -4.00 0.72 3.68
C LEU A 230 -3.40 2.12 3.49
N GLY A 231 -4.12 3.13 3.93
CA GLY A 231 -3.59 4.48 3.98
C GLY A 231 -4.30 5.36 4.98
N TYR A 232 -3.81 6.59 5.10
CA TYR A 232 -4.44 7.62 5.90
C TYR A 232 -4.27 9.02 5.30
N ASP A 233 -5.18 9.91 5.69
CA ASP A 233 -4.91 11.35 5.78
C ASP A 233 -4.88 11.74 7.26
N LYS A 234 -3.82 12.42 7.69
CA LYS A 234 -3.62 12.79 9.10
C LYS A 234 -4.64 13.80 9.60
N ASP A 235 -5.27 14.56 8.71
CA ASP A 235 -6.31 15.53 9.03
C ASP A 235 -7.73 14.96 8.86
N GLU A 236 -7.86 13.73 8.33
CA GLU A 236 -9.15 13.08 8.08
C GLU A 236 -9.19 11.65 8.62
N ASP A 237 -9.09 10.65 7.75
CA ASP A 237 -9.45 9.27 8.03
C ASP A 237 -8.31 8.29 7.74
N VAL A 238 -8.38 7.15 8.42
CA VAL A 238 -7.68 5.92 8.02
C VAL A 238 -8.62 5.11 7.12
N PHE A 239 -8.08 4.57 6.04
CA PHE A 239 -8.88 3.91 5.01
C PHE A 239 -8.19 2.69 4.41
N ILE A 240 -8.99 1.86 3.74
CA ILE A 240 -8.53 0.79 2.86
C ILE A 240 -9.15 1.00 1.48
N TRP A 241 -8.33 1.00 0.44
CA TRP A 241 -8.79 0.71 -0.92
C TRP A 241 -8.80 -0.79 -1.15
N VAL A 242 -9.92 -1.34 -1.61
CA VAL A 242 -10.01 -2.71 -2.14
C VAL A 242 -10.04 -2.62 -3.66
N LEU A 243 -9.09 -3.30 -4.30
CA LEU A 243 -8.95 -3.38 -5.76
C LEU A 243 -9.27 -4.82 -6.16
N SER A 244 -10.33 -5.02 -6.94
CA SER A 244 -10.82 -6.35 -7.35
C SER A 244 -11.04 -6.43 -8.86
N ASN A 245 -11.23 -7.64 -9.40
CA ASN A 245 -11.52 -7.85 -10.83
C ASN A 245 -10.47 -7.25 -11.81
N PHE A 246 -9.23 -7.08 -11.37
CA PHE A 246 -8.12 -6.67 -12.24
C PHE A 246 -7.67 -7.81 -13.16
N GLU A 247 -7.22 -7.47 -14.36
CA GLU A 247 -6.56 -8.41 -15.28
C GLU A 247 -5.04 -8.26 -15.22
N GLY A 248 -4.34 -9.36 -14.93
CA GLY A 248 -2.88 -9.35 -14.86
C GLY A 248 -2.38 -8.41 -13.77
N ASP A 249 -1.62 -7.38 -14.15
CA ASP A 249 -1.11 -6.34 -13.25
C ASP A 249 -1.67 -4.94 -13.52
N ASN A 250 -2.81 -4.87 -14.20
CA ASN A 250 -3.57 -3.63 -14.36
C ASN A 250 -4.39 -3.31 -13.09
N PHE A 251 -3.73 -3.22 -11.93
CA PHE A 251 -4.41 -3.08 -10.65
C PHE A 251 -5.24 -1.79 -10.54
N PHE A 252 -4.85 -0.72 -11.22
CA PHE A 252 -5.60 0.55 -11.23
C PHE A 252 -6.73 0.59 -12.26
N GLU A 253 -6.96 -0.50 -13.00
CA GLU A 253 -8.16 -0.71 -13.83
C GLU A 253 -9.17 -1.64 -13.14
N ALA A 254 -8.95 -1.93 -11.85
CA ALA A 254 -9.82 -2.74 -11.00
C ALA A 254 -11.18 -2.08 -10.71
N ASP A 255 -12.14 -2.89 -10.27
CA ASP A 255 -13.27 -2.38 -9.51
C ASP A 255 -12.77 -1.88 -8.15
N LEU A 256 -13.17 -0.65 -7.79
CA LEU A 256 -12.66 0.06 -6.63
C LEU A 256 -13.71 0.17 -5.51
N MET A 257 -13.27 -0.11 -4.28
CA MET A 257 -14.04 0.18 -3.07
C MET A 257 -13.16 0.92 -2.07
N TYR A 258 -13.69 2.00 -1.51
CA TYR A 258 -13.09 2.75 -0.42
C TYR A 258 -13.79 2.40 0.89
N ILE A 259 -13.01 1.87 1.83
CA ILE A 259 -13.48 1.53 3.17
C ILE A 259 -12.89 2.53 4.15
N ARG A 260 -13.74 3.42 4.67
CA ARG A 260 -13.38 4.28 5.81
C ARG A 260 -13.34 3.44 7.09
N LEU A 261 -12.24 3.51 7.83
CA LEU A 261 -12.06 2.77 9.08
C LEU A 261 -12.38 3.59 10.34
N GLY A 262 -12.34 4.92 10.21
CA GLY A 262 -12.47 5.88 11.30
C GLY A 262 -11.48 7.02 11.12
N THR A 263 -11.53 8.00 12.01
CA THR A 263 -10.61 9.14 11.96
C THR A 263 -9.18 8.74 12.32
N PHE A 264 -8.19 9.51 11.87
CA PHE A 264 -6.78 9.30 12.25
C PHE A 264 -6.59 9.25 13.77
N ASP A 265 -7.30 10.10 14.53
CA ASP A 265 -7.22 10.14 15.99
C ASP A 265 -7.79 8.87 16.66
N GLU A 266 -8.80 8.24 16.05
CA GLU A 266 -9.44 7.04 16.59
C GLU A 266 -8.64 5.76 16.31
N ILE A 267 -8.05 5.66 15.12
CA ILE A 267 -7.35 4.45 14.64
C ILE A 267 -5.83 4.53 14.90
N GLY A 268 -5.27 5.74 14.89
CA GLY A 268 -3.83 5.99 14.96
C GLY A 268 -3.14 5.90 13.60
N GLN A 269 -1.80 5.93 13.63
CA GLN A 269 -0.98 5.83 12.42
C GLN A 269 -0.93 4.36 11.97
N ALA A 270 -1.93 3.94 11.20
CA ALA A 270 -2.03 2.58 10.66
C ALA A 270 -1.07 2.39 9.49
N GLU A 271 -0.22 1.37 9.57
CA GLU A 271 0.85 1.13 8.59
C GLU A 271 0.94 -0.32 8.12
N GLY A 272 0.55 -1.28 8.97
CA GLY A 272 0.57 -2.69 8.58
C GLY A 272 -0.82 -3.20 8.25
N ILE A 273 -0.96 -3.95 7.16
CA ILE A 273 -2.21 -4.63 6.78
C ILE A 273 -1.92 -6.05 6.32
N SER A 274 -2.74 -7.02 6.72
CA SER A 274 -2.62 -8.38 6.15
C SER A 274 -3.88 -9.22 6.20
N TYR A 275 -4.15 -9.92 5.10
CA TYR A 275 -5.11 -11.01 5.03
C TYR A 275 -4.64 -12.23 5.83
N THR A 276 -5.58 -12.88 6.54
CA THR A 276 -5.33 -14.20 7.10
C THR A 276 -5.20 -15.26 6.01
N ASP A 277 -4.41 -16.31 6.28
CA ASP A 277 -4.21 -17.40 5.32
C ASP A 277 -5.52 -18.12 4.93
N ASP A 278 -6.57 -18.03 5.77
CA ASP A 278 -7.90 -18.59 5.49
C ASP A 278 -8.88 -17.59 4.84
N ASN A 279 -8.40 -16.40 4.48
CA ASN A 279 -9.12 -15.33 3.78
C ASN A 279 -10.38 -14.81 4.47
N LYS A 280 -10.43 -14.85 5.81
CA LYS A 280 -11.63 -14.44 6.58
C LYS A 280 -11.48 -13.10 7.27
N LEU A 281 -10.26 -12.74 7.63
CA LEU A 281 -9.96 -11.53 8.38
C LEU A 281 -8.84 -10.77 7.69
N ILE A 282 -8.86 -9.46 7.89
CA ILE A 282 -7.70 -8.59 7.67
C ILE A 282 -7.28 -8.08 9.05
N TYR A 283 -5.99 -8.18 9.36
CA TYR A 283 -5.38 -7.53 10.51
C TYR A 283 -4.77 -6.19 10.09
N ILE A 284 -4.80 -5.22 11.00
CA ILE A 284 -4.23 -3.89 10.79
C ILE A 284 -3.40 -3.53 12.02
N SER A 285 -2.15 -3.09 11.86
CA SER A 285 -1.33 -2.56 12.95
C SER A 285 -1.16 -1.05 12.83
N ALA A 286 -1.23 -0.37 13.97
CA ALA A 286 -0.99 1.06 14.10
C ALA A 286 0.16 1.33 15.07
N GLU A 287 1.01 2.28 14.69
CA GLU A 287 2.13 2.75 15.50
C GLU A 287 1.68 3.44 16.79
N LYS A 288 2.63 3.62 17.70
CA LYS A 288 2.46 4.52 18.81
C LYS A 288 2.44 5.97 18.32
N THR A 289 1.39 6.70 18.69
CA THR A 289 1.37 8.16 18.62
C THR A 289 1.60 8.77 20.01
N ASN A 290 1.51 10.09 20.15
CA ASN A 290 1.68 10.73 21.46
C ASN A 290 0.64 10.28 22.49
N ASP A 291 -0.58 10.01 22.04
CA ASP A 291 -1.73 9.72 22.89
C ASP A 291 -2.24 8.26 22.77
N THR A 292 -1.79 7.54 21.73
CA THR A 292 -2.23 6.17 21.42
C THR A 292 -1.04 5.21 21.50
N PRO A 293 -1.10 4.09 22.25
CA PRO A 293 -0.06 3.06 22.22
C PRO A 293 -0.05 2.35 20.85
N PRO A 294 0.92 1.47 20.54
CA PRO A 294 0.82 0.69 19.31
C PRO A 294 -0.31 -0.34 19.44
N LEU A 295 -1.14 -0.47 18.40
CA LEU A 295 -2.39 -1.22 18.43
C LEU A 295 -2.46 -2.27 17.31
N LEU A 296 -3.20 -3.34 17.58
CA LEU A 296 -3.57 -4.34 16.58
C LEU A 296 -5.09 -4.42 16.48
N TYR A 297 -5.61 -4.25 15.27
CA TYR A 297 -7.02 -4.34 14.94
C TYR A 297 -7.29 -5.48 13.97
N LYS A 298 -8.57 -5.80 13.77
CA LYS A 298 -9.03 -6.68 12.70
C LYS A 298 -10.37 -6.24 12.12
N ILE A 299 -10.60 -6.60 10.86
CA ILE A 299 -11.91 -6.55 10.19
C ILE A 299 -12.25 -7.91 9.59
N SER A 300 -13.54 -8.19 9.40
CA SER A 300 -14.00 -9.38 8.67
C SER A 300 -14.07 -9.10 7.18
N VAL A 301 -13.52 -9.99 6.36
CA VAL A 301 -13.58 -9.86 4.89
C VAL A 301 -15.04 -9.90 4.38
N ASP A 302 -15.90 -10.70 5.01
CA ASP A 302 -17.32 -10.78 4.66
C ASP A 302 -18.07 -9.44 4.85
N SER A 303 -17.53 -8.52 5.66
CA SER A 303 -18.19 -7.24 5.95
C SER A 303 -18.25 -6.29 4.75
N TYR A 304 -17.36 -6.46 3.76
CA TYR A 304 -17.38 -5.67 2.53
C TYR A 304 -17.65 -6.50 1.27
N ARG A 305 -17.32 -7.80 1.25
CA ARG A 305 -17.65 -8.70 0.11
C ARG A 305 -19.14 -9.02 -0.02
N SER A 306 -19.93 -8.76 1.01
CA SER A 306 -21.37 -9.04 1.03
C SER A 306 -22.25 -7.85 0.61
N ASN A 307 -21.64 -6.70 0.28
CA ASN A 307 -22.32 -5.49 -0.19
C ASN A 307 -22.37 -5.44 -1.72
#